data_AF-A0A1E1F8T5-F1
#
_entry.id   AF-A0A1E1F8T5-F1
#
_cell.length_a   1.000
_cell.length_b   1.000
_cell.length_c   1.000
_cell.angle_alpha   90.00
_cell.angle_beta   90.00
_cell.angle_gamma   90.00
#
_symmetry.space_group_name_H-M   'P 1'
#
loop_
_entity.id
_entity.type
_entity.pdbx_description
1 polymer ?
#
loop_
_entity_poly.entity_id
_entity_poly.type
_entity_poly.pdbx_seq_one_letter_code
_entity_poly.pdbx_strand_id
1 'polypeptide(L)'
;MAKRKHQLLTESERDQILAIPTDRDRLARLYTFEPADIEIIGARRERRNQLGVALQLALLRHPGVTLAQLIQDRGAIPHDLAAFVAEQLGLHVADLANYAARVQTMTDHARELAVRLGLRGRPAPIFPS
;
A
#
# COMPACT_ATOMS: atom_id res chain seq x y z
N MET A 1 -8.12 40.44 11.44
CA MET A 1 -7.59 39.80 10.21
C MET A 1 -7.94 38.31 10.25
N ALA A 2 -8.82 37.84 9.38
CA ALA A 2 -9.30 36.46 9.38
C ALA A 2 -8.28 35.52 8.69
N LYS A 3 -7.77 34.54 9.44
CA LYS A 3 -6.85 33.51 8.95
C LYS A 3 -7.65 32.56 8.04
N ARG A 4 -7.64 32.79 6.72
CA ARG A 4 -8.20 31.87 5.73
C ARG A 4 -7.45 30.54 5.84
N LYS A 5 -8.11 29.52 6.37
CA LYS A 5 -7.62 28.14 6.36
C LYS A 5 -7.69 27.68 4.91
N HIS A 6 -6.58 27.71 4.18
CA HIS A 6 -6.51 27.13 2.85
C HIS A 6 -6.82 25.63 2.98
N GLN A 7 -8.04 25.21 2.67
CA GLN A 7 -8.31 23.83 2.29
C GLN A 7 -7.69 23.66 0.90
N LEU A 8 -6.44 23.20 0.87
CA LEU A 8 -5.57 23.29 -0.32
C LEU A 8 -5.89 22.33 -1.47
N LEU A 9 -6.89 21.45 -1.34
CA LEU A 9 -7.33 20.60 -2.45
C LEU A 9 -8.82 20.26 -2.29
N THR A 10 -9.55 20.33 -3.40
CA THR A 10 -10.89 19.71 -3.53
C THR A 10 -10.78 18.18 -3.49
N GLU A 11 -11.88 17.49 -3.17
CA GLU A 11 -11.90 16.02 -3.07
C GLU A 11 -11.44 15.35 -4.39
N SER A 12 -11.89 15.88 -5.52
CA SER A 12 -11.48 15.42 -6.86
C SER A 12 -10.01 15.66 -7.21
N GLU A 13 -9.39 16.71 -6.66
CA GLU A 13 -7.94 16.96 -6.86
C GLU A 13 -7.12 16.06 -5.94
N ARG A 14 -7.60 15.77 -4.72
CA ARG A 14 -6.98 14.76 -3.85
C ARG A 14 -7.05 13.38 -4.48
N ASP A 15 -8.20 13.01 -5.04
CA ASP A 15 -8.36 11.73 -5.72
C ASP A 15 -7.41 11.59 -6.91
N GLN A 16 -7.14 12.66 -7.66
CA GLN A 16 -6.17 12.64 -8.76
C GLN A 16 -4.71 12.55 -8.28
N ILE A 17 -4.37 13.15 -7.14
CA ILE A 17 -3.02 13.08 -6.57
C ILE A 17 -2.78 11.74 -5.84
N LEU A 18 -3.83 11.14 -5.28
CA LEU A 18 -3.77 9.86 -4.56
C LEU A 18 -4.13 8.68 -5.47
N ALA A 19 -4.45 8.93 -6.75
CA ALA A 19 -4.74 7.88 -7.71
C ALA A 19 -3.50 7.04 -7.97
N ILE A 20 -3.65 5.73 -7.79
CA ILE A 20 -2.62 4.76 -8.18
C ILE A 20 -2.54 4.78 -9.71
N PRO A 21 -1.39 5.14 -10.31
CA PRO A 21 -1.24 5.13 -11.76
C PRO A 21 -1.30 3.71 -12.31
N THR A 22 -1.83 3.58 -13.53
CA THR A 22 -1.79 2.33 -14.32
C THR A 22 -0.62 2.32 -15.30
N ASP A 23 -0.03 3.49 -15.58
CA ASP A 23 1.10 3.66 -16.47
C ASP A 23 2.42 3.20 -15.83
N ARG A 24 3.22 2.44 -16.59
CA ARG A 24 4.44 1.80 -16.09
C ARG A 24 5.53 2.81 -15.73
N ASP A 25 5.67 3.90 -16.48
CA ASP A 25 6.68 4.93 -16.19
C ASP A 25 6.37 5.65 -14.87
N ARG A 26 5.09 5.95 -14.62
CA ARG A 26 4.66 6.51 -13.32
C ARG A 26 4.78 5.50 -12.19
N LEU A 27 4.44 4.22 -12.42
CA LEU A 27 4.63 3.17 -11.43
C LEU A 27 6.11 3.04 -11.04
N ALA A 28 7.04 3.06 -11.99
CA ALA A 28 8.47 3.03 -11.72
C ALA A 28 8.94 4.23 -10.88
N ARG A 29 8.43 5.43 -11.15
CA ARG A 29 8.81 6.62 -10.37
C ARG A 29 8.33 6.58 -8.91
N LEU A 30 7.20 5.91 -8.63
CA LEU A 30 6.55 5.96 -7.33
C LEU A 30 6.74 4.69 -6.49
N TYR A 31 6.97 3.54 -7.15
CA TYR A 31 6.89 2.22 -6.54
C TYR A 31 8.09 1.32 -6.81
N THR A 32 9.20 1.87 -7.31
CA THR A 32 10.45 1.10 -7.39
C THR A 32 11.01 0.84 -5.99
N PHE A 33 11.32 -0.42 -5.69
CA PHE A 33 11.93 -0.83 -4.44
C PHE A 33 13.44 -0.61 -4.45
N GLU A 34 13.95 -0.11 -3.33
CA GLU A 34 15.39 -0.06 -3.07
C GLU A 34 15.88 -1.39 -2.49
N PRO A 35 17.19 -1.68 -2.52
CA PRO A 35 17.73 -2.94 -1.97
C PRO A 35 17.29 -3.22 -0.53
N ALA A 36 17.22 -2.18 0.32
CA ALA A 36 16.74 -2.31 1.68
C ALA A 36 15.28 -2.79 1.76
N ASP A 37 14.43 -2.41 0.82
CA ASP A 37 13.05 -2.89 0.75
C ASP A 37 12.98 -4.35 0.37
N ILE A 38 13.82 -4.76 -0.58
CA ILE A 38 13.91 -6.15 -1.03
C ILE A 38 14.35 -7.05 0.14
N GLU A 39 15.26 -6.60 1.00
CA GLU A 39 15.64 -7.34 2.22
C GLU A 39 14.46 -7.51 3.18
N ILE A 40 13.66 -6.45 3.37
CA ILE A 40 12.46 -6.48 4.23
C ILE A 40 11.41 -7.44 3.71
N ILE A 41 11.17 -7.39 2.40
CA ILE A 41 10.21 -8.24 1.71
C ILE A 41 10.70 -9.69 1.77
N GLY A 42 11.98 -9.92 1.44
CA GLY A 42 12.62 -11.24 1.41
C GLY A 42 12.69 -11.95 2.76
N ALA A 43 12.64 -11.22 3.88
CA ALA A 43 12.54 -11.81 5.22
C ALA A 43 11.27 -12.65 5.42
N ARG A 44 10.25 -12.51 4.56
CA ARG A 44 9.03 -13.32 4.60
C ARG A 44 9.24 -14.66 3.91
N ARG A 45 8.86 -15.75 4.58
CA ARG A 45 9.09 -17.14 4.12
C ARG A 45 8.21 -17.59 2.95
N GLU A 46 7.05 -16.97 2.74
CA GLU A 46 6.09 -17.39 1.71
C GLU A 46 5.93 -16.32 0.63
N ARG A 47 5.93 -16.72 -0.65
CA ARG A 47 5.79 -15.82 -1.82
C ARG A 47 4.57 -14.90 -1.71
N ARG A 48 3.44 -15.44 -1.24
CA ARG A 48 2.23 -14.66 -0.97
C ARG A 48 2.42 -13.56 0.07
N ASN A 49 3.21 -13.83 1.12
CA ASN A 49 3.50 -12.86 2.18
C ASN A 49 4.52 -11.83 1.68
N GLN A 50 5.49 -12.23 0.87
CA GLN A 50 6.44 -11.32 0.22
C GLN A 50 5.68 -10.31 -0.66
N LEU A 51 4.84 -10.79 -1.57
CA LEU A 51 4.06 -9.95 -2.48
C LEU A 51 3.09 -9.03 -1.73
N GLY A 52 2.41 -9.55 -0.71
CA GLY A 52 1.50 -8.76 0.12
C GLY A 52 2.19 -7.66 0.92
N VAL A 53 3.34 -7.97 1.54
CA VAL A 53 4.15 -6.97 2.27
C VAL A 53 4.71 -5.92 1.31
N ALA A 54 5.12 -6.32 0.10
CA ALA A 54 5.59 -5.39 -0.91
C ALA A 54 4.49 -4.41 -1.36
N LEU A 55 3.27 -4.91 -1.61
CA LEU A 55 2.12 -4.05 -1.90
C LEU A 55 1.80 -3.10 -0.76
N GLN A 56 1.86 -3.56 0.48
CA GLN A 56 1.65 -2.69 1.64
C GLN A 56 2.71 -1.61 1.76
N LEU A 57 3.98 -1.97 1.54
CA LEU A 57 5.09 -1.02 1.55
C LEU A 57 4.93 0.04 0.47
N ALA A 58 4.57 -0.37 -0.75
CA ALA A 58 4.26 0.52 -1.87
C ALA A 58 3.15 1.51 -1.50
N LEU A 59 2.00 1.01 -1.04
CA LEU A 59 0.83 1.83 -0.70
C LEU A 59 1.06 2.78 0.48
N LEU A 60 1.84 2.35 1.48
CA LEU A 60 2.21 3.17 2.64
C LEU A 60 3.15 4.31 2.26
N ARG A 61 4.00 4.14 1.25
CA ARG A 61 4.86 5.21 0.72
C ARG A 61 4.08 6.19 -0.14
N HIS A 62 3.22 5.66 -1.01
CA HIS A 62 2.37 6.45 -1.86
C HIS A 62 1.10 5.64 -2.22
N PRO A 63 -0.12 6.12 -1.98
CA PRO A 63 -0.47 7.46 -1.50
C PRO A 63 -0.43 7.63 0.04
N GLY A 64 0.07 6.66 0.81
CA GLY A 64 0.03 6.70 2.28
C GLY A 64 -1.20 6.00 2.87
N VAL A 65 -1.75 5.03 2.14
CA VAL A 65 -2.92 4.24 2.56
C VAL A 65 -2.50 2.80 2.84
N THR A 66 -3.29 2.11 3.64
CA THR A 66 -3.09 0.66 3.85
C THR A 66 -3.74 -0.15 2.73
N LEU A 67 -3.25 -1.36 2.49
CA LEU A 67 -3.86 -2.29 1.55
C LEU A 67 -5.31 -2.63 1.91
N ALA A 68 -5.64 -2.68 3.21
CA ALA A 68 -7.01 -2.90 3.68
C ALA A 68 -7.94 -1.76 3.23
N GLN A 69 -7.53 -0.51 3.44
CA GLN A 69 -8.28 0.68 3.00
C GLN A 69 -8.48 0.68 1.49
N LEU A 70 -7.43 0.37 0.72
CA LEU A 70 -7.55 0.29 -0.73
C LEU A 70 -8.59 -0.74 -1.18
N ILE A 71 -8.59 -1.94 -0.59
CA ILE A 71 -9.57 -2.97 -0.90
C ILE A 71 -10.99 -2.55 -0.47
N GLN A 72 -11.13 -1.86 0.67
CA GLN A 72 -12.42 -1.34 1.12
C GLN A 72 -12.98 -0.27 0.16
N ASP A 73 -12.11 0.62 -0.33
CA ASP A 73 -12.52 1.75 -1.18
C ASP A 73 -12.72 1.35 -2.65
N ARG A 74 -11.88 0.44 -3.18
CA ARG A 74 -11.84 0.05 -4.60
C ARG A 74 -12.40 -1.36 -4.87
N GLY A 75 -12.66 -2.16 -3.84
CA GLY A 75 -13.11 -3.55 -3.94
C GLY A 75 -12.02 -4.56 -4.32
N ALA A 76 -10.92 -4.11 -4.93
CA ALA A 76 -9.81 -4.96 -5.35
C ALA A 76 -8.49 -4.19 -5.44
N ILE A 77 -7.40 -4.93 -5.55
CA ILE A 77 -6.06 -4.38 -5.76
C ILE A 77 -5.92 -4.09 -7.27
N PRO A 78 -5.50 -2.88 -7.69
CA PRO A 78 -5.26 -2.58 -9.09
C PRO A 78 -4.26 -3.57 -9.70
N HIS A 79 -4.66 -4.19 -10.81
CA HIS A 79 -3.86 -5.23 -11.46
C HIS A 79 -2.48 -4.72 -11.89
N ASP A 80 -2.41 -3.50 -12.45
CA ASP A 80 -1.15 -2.93 -12.95
C ASP A 80 -0.14 -2.72 -11.82
N LEU A 81 -0.59 -2.25 -10.65
CA LEU A 81 0.25 -2.13 -9.46
C LEU A 81 0.71 -3.51 -8.97
N ALA A 82 -0.20 -4.49 -8.91
CA ALA A 82 0.12 -5.84 -8.48
C ALA A 82 1.13 -6.52 -9.42
N ALA A 83 0.96 -6.38 -10.73
CA ALA A 83 1.87 -6.89 -11.74
C ALA A 83 3.23 -6.22 -11.64
N PHE A 84 3.28 -4.89 -11.55
CA PHE A 84 4.54 -4.15 -11.42
C PHE A 84 5.32 -4.54 -10.16
N VAL A 85 4.66 -4.69 -9.02
CA VAL A 85 5.29 -5.12 -7.77
C VAL A 85 5.77 -6.58 -7.87
N ALA A 86 4.97 -7.47 -8.48
CA ALA A 86 5.35 -8.86 -8.65
C ALA A 86 6.58 -9.03 -9.56
N GLU A 87 6.64 -8.27 -10.65
CA GLU A 87 7.78 -8.26 -11.58
C GLU A 87 9.09 -7.87 -10.88
N GLN A 88 9.07 -6.84 -10.03
CA GLN A 88 10.24 -6.41 -9.27
C GLN A 88 10.80 -7.50 -8.35
N LEU A 89 9.95 -8.44 -7.92
CA LEU A 89 10.30 -9.52 -7.00
C LEU A 89 10.51 -10.87 -7.71
N GLY A 90 10.30 -10.96 -9.02
CA GLY A 90 10.29 -12.24 -9.74
C GLY A 90 9.17 -13.18 -9.26
N LEU A 91 8.04 -12.62 -8.86
CA LEU A 91 6.84 -13.33 -8.37
C LEU A 91 5.71 -13.24 -9.40
N HIS A 92 4.65 -14.04 -9.21
CA HIS A 92 3.47 -13.98 -10.06
C HIS A 92 2.30 -13.36 -9.30
N VAL A 93 1.47 -12.54 -9.96
CA VAL A 93 0.30 -11.89 -9.32
C VAL A 93 -0.65 -12.92 -8.69
N ALA A 94 -0.73 -14.12 -9.27
CA ALA A 94 -1.53 -15.22 -8.73
C ALA A 94 -1.13 -15.65 -7.30
N ASP A 95 0.12 -15.38 -6.87
CA ASP A 95 0.58 -15.66 -5.50
C ASP A 95 -0.23 -14.84 -4.47
N LEU A 96 -0.90 -13.77 -4.88
CA LEU A 96 -1.70 -12.88 -4.04
C LEU A 96 -3.08 -13.45 -3.66
N ALA A 97 -3.62 -14.41 -4.43
CA ALA A 97 -4.98 -14.91 -4.26
C ALA A 97 -5.26 -15.44 -2.83
N ASN A 98 -4.24 -16.04 -2.20
CA ASN A 98 -4.33 -16.58 -0.84
C ASN A 98 -3.96 -15.56 0.26
N TYR A 99 -3.44 -14.40 -0.12
CA TYR A 99 -3.02 -13.35 0.81
C TYR A 99 -4.22 -12.48 1.24
N ALA A 100 -5.03 -12.02 0.27
CA ALA A 100 -6.16 -11.14 0.53
C ALA A 100 -7.24 -11.74 1.46
N ALA A 101 -7.32 -13.08 1.53
CA ALA A 101 -8.26 -13.80 2.39
C ALA A 101 -7.93 -13.71 3.91
N ARG A 102 -6.76 -13.20 4.31
CA ARG A 102 -6.31 -13.16 5.73
C ARG A 102 -6.13 -11.73 6.23
N VAL A 103 -7.26 -11.07 6.51
CA VAL A 103 -7.31 -9.66 6.95
C VAL A 103 -6.46 -9.37 8.20
N GLN A 104 -6.40 -10.29 9.16
CA GLN A 104 -5.60 -10.12 10.39
C GLN A 104 -4.10 -10.03 10.07
N THR A 105 -3.57 -11.01 9.33
CA THR A 105 -2.16 -11.05 8.92
C THR A 105 -1.78 -9.82 8.07
N MET A 106 -2.70 -9.35 7.22
CA MET A 106 -2.50 -8.12 6.47
C MET A 106 -2.38 -6.90 7.41
N THR A 107 -3.30 -6.76 8.37
CA THR A 107 -3.28 -5.61 9.31
C THR A 107 -2.02 -5.58 10.19
N ASP A 108 -1.55 -6.75 10.64
CA ASP A 108 -0.34 -6.87 11.46
C ASP A 108 0.92 -6.41 10.69
N HIS A 109 1.08 -6.87 9.44
CA HIS A 109 2.19 -6.45 8.58
C HIS A 109 2.15 -4.94 8.29
N ALA A 110 0.96 -4.37 8.05
CA ALA A 110 0.82 -2.93 7.83
C ALA A 110 1.28 -2.12 9.05
N ARG A 111 0.95 -2.58 10.26
CA ARG A 111 1.38 -1.94 11.52
C ARG A 111 2.89 -2.01 11.69
N GLU A 112 3.50 -3.16 11.42
CA GLU A 112 4.95 -3.33 11.48
C GLU A 112 5.66 -2.38 10.51
N LEU A 113 5.20 -2.30 9.26
CA LEU A 113 5.77 -1.40 8.26
C LEU A 113 5.59 0.07 8.63
N ALA A 114 4.42 0.47 9.14
CA ALA A 114 4.18 1.85 9.57
C ALA A 114 5.16 2.29 10.67
N VAL A 115 5.40 1.45 11.67
CA VAL A 115 6.39 1.72 12.73
C VAL A 115 7.79 1.91 12.14
N ARG A 116 8.19 1.04 11.21
CA ARG A 116 9.52 1.10 10.57
C ARG A 116 9.72 2.33 9.70
N LEU A 117 8.67 2.78 9.03
CA LEU A 117 8.68 4.00 8.23
C LEU A 117 8.53 5.27 9.08
N GLY A 118 8.41 5.16 10.41
CA GLY A 118 8.14 6.29 11.30
C GLY A 118 6.75 6.90 11.13
N LEU A 119 5.85 6.22 10.41
CA LEU A 119 4.47 6.64 10.19
C LEU A 119 3.66 6.33 11.45
N ARG A 120 3.19 7.36 12.16
CA ARG A 120 2.24 7.19 13.26
C ARG A 120 0.91 6.72 12.69
N GLY A 121 0.61 5.43 12.82
CA GLY A 121 -0.69 4.88 12.47
C GLY A 121 -1.80 5.61 13.23
N ARG A 122 -2.80 6.13 12.51
CA ARG A 122 -4.04 6.60 13.15
C ARG A 122 -4.65 5.38 13.88
N PRO A 123 -4.95 5.46 15.18
CA PRO A 123 -5.55 4.33 15.89
C PRO A 123 -6.86 3.95 15.20
N ALA A 124 -7.07 2.65 15.00
CA ALA A 124 -8.32 2.12 14.44
C ALA A 124 -9.52 2.60 15.29
N PRO A 125 -10.67 2.93 14.68
CA PRO A 125 -11.87 3.22 15.45
C PRO A 125 -12.26 1.97 16.24
N ILE A 126 -12.24 2.09 17.56
CA ILE A 126 -12.82 1.14 18.49
C ILE A 126 -14.34 1.17 18.27
N PHE A 127 -14.88 0.13 17.63
CA PHE A 127 -16.31 -0.12 17.65
C PHE A 127 -16.61 -1.04 18.85
N PRO A 128 -17.39 -0.60 19.84
CA PRO A 128 -17.89 -1.50 20.88
C PRO A 128 -18.92 -2.46 20.28
N SER A 129 -18.86 -3.72 20.74
CA SER A 129 -19.76 -4.82 20.39
C SER A 129 -21.24 -4.54 20.68
#